data_AF-A0A562ZNT7-F1
#
_entry.id   AF-A0A562ZNT7-F1
#
_cell.length_a   1.000
_cell.length_b   1.000
_cell.length_c   1.000
_cell.angle_alpha   90.00
_cell.angle_beta   90.00
_cell.angle_gamma   90.00
#
_symmetry.space_group_name_H-M   'P 1'
#
loop_
_entity.id
_entity.type
_entity.pdbx_description
1 polymer ?
#
loop_
_entity_poly.entity_id
_entity_poly.type
_entity_poly.pdbx_seq_one_letter_code
_entity_poly.pdbx_strand_id
1 'polypeptide(L)'
;MTSKASQYKVIKTMAPSRHGALKLAERFGQKLVCVRHRVDPTGTTRLTTVELVVERTPIHRRSDTVVTVRIGFGDRASRAAAIAAGATWDRDAKVWRMPLRVARALNLQEWTGEES
;
A
#
# COMPACT_ATOMS: atom_id res chain seq x y z
N MET A 1 5.57 28.11 2.60
CA MET A 1 6.34 28.65 1.46
C MET A 1 6.45 27.55 0.40
N THR A 2 5.91 27.76 -0.80
CA THR A 2 6.07 26.81 -1.90
C THR A 2 7.47 26.98 -2.48
N SER A 3 8.25 25.90 -2.54
CA SER A 3 9.58 25.96 -3.15
C SER A 3 9.47 26.31 -4.64
N LYS A 4 10.16 27.36 -5.10
CA LYS A 4 10.25 27.71 -6.53
C LYS A 4 10.69 26.51 -7.40
N ALA A 5 11.44 25.56 -6.84
CA ALA A 5 11.88 24.36 -7.55
C ALA A 5 10.74 23.42 -7.97
N SER A 6 9.56 23.47 -7.32
CA SER A 6 8.42 22.63 -7.72
C SER A 6 7.71 23.15 -8.98
N GLN A 7 7.90 24.43 -9.34
CA GLN A 7 7.36 25.03 -10.57
C GLN A 7 8.16 24.61 -11.83
N TYR A 8 9.36 24.05 -11.64
CA TYR A 8 10.23 23.65 -12.74
C TYR A 8 9.86 22.23 -13.21
N LYS A 9 9.74 22.08 -14.53
CA LYS A 9 9.38 20.81 -15.18
C LYS A 9 10.52 19.80 -15.02
N VAL A 10 10.20 18.60 -14.53
CA VAL A 10 11.17 17.48 -14.51
C VAL A 10 11.43 17.02 -15.94
N ILE A 11 12.70 17.01 -16.35
CA ILE A 11 13.12 16.56 -17.69
C ILE A 11 13.91 15.24 -17.66
N LYS A 12 14.48 14.88 -16.50
CA LYS A 12 15.26 13.65 -16.35
C LYS A 12 15.24 13.18 -14.90
N THR A 13 15.00 11.89 -14.71
CA THR A 13 15.16 11.21 -13.42
C THR A 13 16.24 10.15 -13.56
N MET A 14 17.14 10.07 -12.59
CA MET A 14 18.28 9.15 -12.60
C MET A 14 18.33 8.38 -11.28
N ALA A 15 18.57 7.07 -11.38
CA ALA A 15 18.90 6.25 -10.23
C ALA A 15 20.29 6.62 -9.67
N PRO A 16 20.55 6.42 -8.36
CA PRO A 16 21.84 6.70 -7.73
C PRO A 16 23.04 6.04 -8.42
N SER A 17 22.84 4.87 -9.03
CA SER A 17 23.88 4.10 -9.72
C SER A 17 24.24 4.62 -11.12
N ARG A 18 23.50 5.59 -11.67
CA ARG A 18 23.80 6.14 -13.01
C ARG A 18 25.00 7.08 -12.94
N HIS A 19 25.84 7.08 -13.97
CA HIS A 19 27.06 7.89 -14.05
C HIS A 19 26.85 9.38 -13.66
N GLY A 20 25.77 10.00 -14.14
CA GLY A 20 25.43 11.40 -13.82
C GLY A 20 24.92 11.65 -12.39
N ALA A 21 24.81 10.62 -11.55
CA ALA A 21 24.37 10.69 -10.16
C ALA A 21 25.45 10.25 -9.16
N LEU A 22 26.60 9.73 -9.62
CA LEU A 22 27.61 9.12 -8.74
C LEU A 22 28.11 10.06 -7.63
N LYS A 23 28.44 11.32 -7.95
CA LYS A 23 28.86 12.31 -6.94
C LYS A 23 27.78 12.59 -5.88
N LEU A 24 26.51 12.54 -6.28
CA LEU A 24 25.39 12.73 -5.35
C LEU A 24 25.15 11.45 -4.53
N ALA A 25 25.36 10.28 -5.12
CA ALA A 25 25.31 9.00 -4.42
C ALA A 25 26.44 8.88 -3.39
N GLU A 26 27.65 9.34 -3.70
CA GLU A 26 28.75 9.44 -2.74
C GLU A 26 28.41 10.39 -1.58
N ARG A 27 27.81 11.54 -1.89
CA ARG A 27 27.43 12.54 -0.88
C ARG A 27 26.29 12.09 0.04
N PHE A 28 25.24 11.48 -0.52
CA PHE A 28 24.01 11.17 0.21
C PHE A 28 23.86 9.69 0.58
N GLY A 29 24.73 8.84 0.06
CA GLY A 29 24.78 7.41 0.35
C GLY A 29 23.44 6.71 0.12
N GLN A 30 23.12 5.76 1.00
CA GLN A 30 21.89 4.96 0.94
C GLN A 30 20.61 5.77 1.16
N LYS A 31 20.71 7.03 1.63
CA LYS A 31 19.55 7.90 1.77
C LYS A 31 19.08 8.47 0.44
N LEU A 32 19.90 8.43 -0.62
CA LEU A 32 19.53 8.93 -1.94
C LEU A 32 18.55 7.98 -2.64
N VAL A 33 17.32 8.45 -2.86
CA VAL A 33 16.31 7.72 -3.63
C VAL A 33 16.55 7.91 -5.12
N CYS A 34 16.64 9.17 -5.57
CA CYS A 34 16.95 9.50 -6.96
C CYS A 34 17.42 10.95 -7.13
N VAL A 35 17.98 11.23 -8.32
CA VAL A 35 18.34 12.59 -8.77
C VAL A 35 17.39 13.01 -9.89
N ARG A 36 16.89 14.24 -9.83
CA ARG A 36 16.02 14.81 -10.87
C ARG A 36 16.58 16.13 -11.41
N HIS A 37 16.70 16.21 -12.72
CA HIS A 37 16.92 17.49 -13.41
C HIS A 37 15.59 18.13 -13.73
N ARG A 38 15.50 19.42 -13.42
CA ARG A 38 14.33 20.25 -13.71
C ARG A 38 14.75 21.45 -14.52
N VAL A 39 13.88 21.92 -15.39
CA VAL A 39 14.11 23.12 -16.19
C VAL A 39 12.97 24.09 -15.92
N ASP A 40 13.31 25.37 -15.82
CA ASP A 40 12.33 26.42 -15.65
C ASP A 40 11.47 26.59 -16.92
N PRO A 41 10.33 27.28 -16.86
CA PRO A 41 9.48 27.47 -18.03
C PRO A 41 10.19 28.17 -19.21
N THR A 42 11.19 29.02 -18.94
CA THR A 42 11.93 29.74 -20.00
C THR A 42 13.06 28.91 -20.61
N GLY A 43 13.42 27.76 -20.04
CA GLY A 43 14.50 26.93 -20.55
C GLY A 43 15.92 27.40 -20.17
N THR A 44 16.04 28.50 -19.44
CA THR A 44 17.31 29.17 -19.13
C THR A 44 18.01 28.58 -17.91
N THR A 45 17.24 27.98 -16.99
CA THR A 45 17.76 27.50 -15.71
C THR A 45 17.46 26.02 -15.53
N ARG A 46 18.52 25.24 -15.31
CA ARG A 46 18.43 23.84 -14.92
C ARG A 46 18.76 23.66 -13.44
N LEU A 47 17.82 23.08 -12.69
CA LEU A 47 18.04 22.64 -11.32
C LEU A 47 18.39 21.16 -11.28
N THR A 48 19.29 20.80 -10.38
CA THR A 48 19.52 19.41 -9.97
C THR A 48 18.97 19.24 -8.58
N THR A 49 17.99 18.35 -8.43
CA THR A 49 17.31 18.07 -7.17
C THR A 49 17.51 16.61 -6.78
N VAL A 50 17.48 16.33 -5.48
CA VAL A 50 17.57 14.96 -4.95
C VAL A 50 16.34 14.66 -4.11
N GLU A 51 15.92 13.39 -4.12
CA GLU A 51 14.96 12.88 -3.16
C GLU A 51 15.70 12.04 -2.13
N LEU A 52 15.47 12.33 -0.85
CA LEU A 52 16.19 11.75 0.26
C LEU A 52 15.22 11.03 1.21
N VAL A 53 15.64 9.87 1.69
CA VAL A 53 15.04 9.23 2.87
C VAL A 53 15.46 10.03 4.10
N VAL A 54 14.50 10.69 4.74
CA VAL A 54 14.71 11.43 5.99
C VAL A 54 14.27 10.63 7.22
N GLU A 55 13.32 9.71 7.06
CA GLU A 55 12.79 8.85 8.10
C GLU A 55 12.47 7.47 7.51
N ARG A 56 12.63 6.42 8.34
CA ARG A 56 12.22 5.05 8.02
C ARG A 56 11.51 4.47 9.24
N THR A 57 10.20 4.27 9.11
CA THR A 57 9.36 3.72 10.18
C THR A 57 8.76 2.39 9.71
N PRO A 58 8.93 1.28 10.46
CA PRO A 58 8.39 -0.01 10.09
C PRO A 58 6.85 0.03 10.12
N ILE A 59 6.22 -0.29 8.99
CA ILE A 59 4.77 -0.48 8.92
C ILE A 59 4.49 -1.95 9.24
N HIS A 60 4.02 -2.20 10.46
CA HIS A 60 3.47 -3.51 10.81
C HIS A 60 2.20 -3.72 9.97
N ARG A 61 2.21 -4.73 9.08
CA ARG A 61 0.98 -5.17 8.44
C ARG A 61 0.04 -5.61 9.55
N ARG A 62 -1.13 -4.97 9.66
CA ARG A 62 -2.18 -5.48 10.56
C ARG A 62 -2.41 -6.93 10.16
N SER A 63 -2.21 -7.86 11.09
CA SER A 63 -2.68 -9.22 10.91
C SER A 63 -4.16 -9.14 10.58
N ASP A 64 -4.58 -9.81 9.51
CA ASP A 64 -5.97 -9.84 9.15
C ASP A 64 -6.77 -10.48 10.29
N THR A 65 -7.55 -9.67 11.01
CA THR A 65 -8.45 -10.16 12.05
C THR A 65 -9.36 -11.20 11.42
N VAL A 66 -9.28 -12.43 11.89
CA VAL A 66 -10.20 -13.50 11.47
C VAL A 66 -11.49 -13.33 12.25
N VAL A 67 -12.60 -13.23 11.53
CA VAL A 67 -13.94 -13.11 12.09
C VAL A 67 -14.76 -14.35 11.77
N THR A 68 -15.77 -14.58 12.60
CA THR A 68 -16.80 -15.60 12.40
C THR A 68 -18.04 -14.97 11.77
N VAL A 69 -18.63 -15.67 10.80
CA VAL A 69 -19.83 -15.22 10.08
C VAL A 69 -20.81 -16.38 9.99
N ARG A 70 -22.11 -16.09 10.16
CA ARG A 70 -23.18 -17.06 9.85
C ARG A 70 -23.73 -16.81 8.46
N ILE A 71 -23.64 -17.83 7.61
CA ILE A 71 -24.27 -17.81 6.28
C ILE A 71 -25.40 -18.83 6.27
N GLY A 72 -26.62 -18.34 6.08
CA GLY A 72 -27.83 -19.15 6.07
C GLY A 72 -27.74 -20.35 5.11
N PHE A 73 -28.43 -21.45 5.44
CA PHE A 73 -28.35 -22.68 4.64
C PHE A 73 -28.86 -22.52 3.21
N GLY A 74 -29.88 -21.69 3.01
CA GLY A 74 -30.43 -21.38 1.69
C GLY A 74 -29.56 -20.44 0.85
N ASP A 75 -28.62 -19.72 1.46
CA ASP A 75 -27.80 -18.72 0.76
C ASP A 75 -26.56 -19.37 0.11
N ARG A 76 -26.82 -20.06 -1.00
CA ARG A 76 -25.78 -20.75 -1.78
C ARG A 76 -24.79 -19.79 -2.44
N ALA A 77 -25.24 -18.58 -2.80
CA ALA A 77 -24.41 -17.59 -3.46
C ALA A 77 -23.33 -17.05 -2.52
N SER A 78 -23.71 -16.64 -1.31
CA SER A 78 -22.76 -16.16 -0.30
C SER A 78 -21.80 -17.26 0.15
N ARG A 79 -22.25 -18.53 0.21
CA ARG A 79 -21.38 -19.67 0.50
C ARG A 79 -20.34 -19.90 -0.60
N ALA A 80 -20.75 -19.90 -1.86
CA ALA A 80 -19.84 -20.06 -2.98
C ALA A 80 -18.80 -18.93 -3.01
N ALA A 81 -19.23 -17.69 -2.77
CA ALA A 81 -18.33 -16.54 -2.69
C ALA A 81 -17.36 -16.64 -1.49
N ALA A 82 -17.83 -17.10 -0.33
CA ALA A 82 -16.98 -17.33 0.84
C ALA A 82 -15.92 -18.41 0.58
N ILE A 83 -16.28 -19.53 -0.04
CA ILE A 83 -15.36 -20.60 -0.43
C ILE A 83 -14.33 -20.07 -1.44
N ALA A 84 -14.77 -19.36 -2.48
CA ALA A 84 -13.88 -18.77 -3.49
C ALA A 84 -12.90 -17.76 -2.89
N ALA A 85 -13.28 -17.08 -1.80
CA ALA A 85 -12.43 -16.17 -1.06
C ALA A 85 -11.56 -16.85 0.02
N GLY A 86 -11.57 -18.19 0.10
CA GLY A 86 -10.75 -18.97 1.02
C GLY A 86 -11.27 -19.03 2.47
N ALA A 87 -12.56 -18.76 2.69
CA ALA A 87 -13.17 -18.93 4.00
C ALA A 87 -13.19 -20.40 4.42
N THR A 88 -12.98 -20.66 5.72
CA THR A 88 -12.99 -22.01 6.30
C THR A 88 -14.30 -22.24 7.04
N TRP A 89 -14.96 -23.37 6.81
CA TRP A 89 -16.15 -23.76 7.56
C TRP A 89 -15.77 -24.47 8.87
N ASP A 90 -16.24 -23.91 9.99
CA ASP A 90 -16.18 -24.54 11.32
C ASP A 90 -17.49 -25.32 11.56
N ARG A 91 -17.37 -26.65 11.64
CA ARG A 91 -18.53 -27.54 11.75
C ARG A 91 -19.15 -27.53 13.14
N ASP A 92 -18.33 -27.36 14.17
CA ASP A 92 -18.77 -27.45 15.57
C ASP A 92 -19.53 -26.18 15.95
N ALA A 93 -18.98 -25.02 15.60
CA ALA A 93 -19.63 -23.73 15.82
C ALA A 93 -20.68 -23.38 14.75
N LYS A 94 -20.72 -24.13 13.63
CA LYS A 94 -21.59 -23.85 12.47
C LYS A 94 -21.41 -22.43 11.94
N VAL A 95 -20.16 -21.97 11.81
CA VAL A 95 -19.79 -20.64 11.32
C VAL A 95 -18.70 -20.70 10.25
N TRP A 96 -18.64 -19.68 9.41
CA TRP A 96 -17.54 -19.46 8.47
C TRP A 96 -16.49 -18.56 9.13
N ARG A 97 -15.22 -18.98 9.09
CA ARG A 97 -14.07 -18.21 9.53
C ARG A 97 -13.38 -17.61 8.32
N MET A 98 -13.21 -16.29 8.32
CA MET A 98 -12.54 -15.58 7.22
C MET A 98 -11.91 -14.28 7.72
N PRO A 99 -10.93 -13.72 7.00
CA PRO A 99 -10.47 -12.36 7.29
C PRO A 99 -11.61 -11.33 7.28
N LEU A 100 -11.57 -10.35 8.19
CA LEU A 100 -12.56 -9.26 8.26
C LEU A 100 -12.71 -8.52 6.93
N ARG A 101 -11.62 -8.35 6.17
CA ARG A 101 -11.66 -7.75 4.83
C ARG A 101 -12.53 -8.55 3.86
N VAL A 102 -12.51 -9.88 3.97
CA VAL A 102 -13.30 -10.78 3.11
C VAL A 102 -14.76 -10.71 3.52
N ALA A 103 -15.07 -10.76 4.82
CA ALA A 103 -16.43 -10.56 5.32
C ALA A 103 -17.02 -9.23 4.82
N ARG A 104 -16.27 -8.12 4.93
CA ARG A 104 -16.68 -6.80 4.43
C ARG A 104 -16.87 -6.76 2.91
N ALA A 105 -15.96 -7.35 2.14
CA ALA A 105 -16.07 -7.40 0.68
C ALA A 105 -17.29 -8.20 0.21
N LEU A 106 -17.69 -9.20 0.99
CA LEU A 106 -18.88 -10.02 0.74
C LEU A 106 -20.16 -9.45 1.41
N ASN A 107 -20.08 -8.27 2.05
CA ASN A 107 -21.16 -7.67 2.83
C ASN A 107 -21.75 -8.61 3.91
N LEU A 108 -20.90 -9.45 4.49
CA LEU A 108 -21.26 -10.39 5.54
C LEU A 108 -21.03 -9.77 6.92
N GLN A 109 -22.01 -9.93 7.81
CA GLN A 109 -21.94 -9.44 9.18
C GLN A 109 -21.17 -10.41 10.08
N GLU A 110 -20.34 -9.85 10.95
CA GLU A 110 -19.66 -10.60 11.99
C GLU A 110 -20.69 -11.15 12.99
N TRP A 111 -20.54 -12.42 13.33
CA TRP A 111 -21.32 -13.08 14.36
C TRP A 111 -20.51 -13.11 15.65
N THR A 112 -20.99 -12.41 16.68
CA THR A 112 -20.30 -12.21 17.96
C THR A 112 -20.64 -13.27 19.02
N GLY A 113 -21.53 -14.22 18.73
CA GLY A 113 -21.88 -15.28 19.68
C GLY A 113 -23.01 -14.96 20.65
N GLU A 114 -23.57 -13.75 20.63
CA GLU A 114 -24.69 -13.36 21.49
C GLU A 114 -26.04 -13.86 20.93
N GLU A 115 -26.55 -14.93 21.56
CA GLU A 115 -27.92 -15.48 21.68
C GLU A 115 -28.66 -15.85 20.36
N SER A 116 -28.83 -17.15 20.08
CA SER A 116 -29.99 -18.03 20.44
C SER A 116 -31.18 -17.84 19.50
#